data_AF-A0A077EIB5-F1
#
_entry.id   AF-A0A077EIB5-F1
#
_cell.length_a   1.000
_cell.length_b   1.000
_cell.length_c   1.000
_cell.angle_alpha   90.00
_cell.angle_beta   90.00
_cell.angle_gamma   90.00
#
_symmetry.space_group_name_H-M   'P 1'
#
loop_
_entity.id
_entity.type
_entity.pdbx_description
1 polymer ?
#
loop_
_entity_poly.entity_id
_entity_poly.type
_entity_poly.pdbx_seq_one_letter_code
_entity_poly.pdbx_strand_id
1 'polypeptide(L)' 'MGWFMADHIKNGKDKLNFDELSTYGPRKTNSKITQIIHQIQEQKMPLKSYTAIHSDAQLNQNERQILINFFNSKLNTNP' A
#
# COMPACT_ATOMS: atom_id res chain seq x y z
N MET A 1 11.77 -2.68 -21.20
CA MET A 1 11.31 -3.18 -19.89
C MET A 1 11.47 -2.16 -18.75
N GLY A 2 12.57 -1.41 -18.67
CA GLY A 2 12.77 -0.39 -17.61
C GLY A 2 11.70 0.73 -17.57
N TRP A 3 11.15 1.14 -18.72
CA TRP A 3 10.10 2.15 -18.79
C TRP A 3 8.82 1.77 -18.02
N PHE A 4 8.38 0.51 -18.11
CA PHE A 4 7.19 0.04 -17.39
C PHE A 4 7.40 0.04 -15.88
N MET A 5 8.58 -0.41 -15.43
CA MET A 5 8.95 -0.38 -14.01
C MET A 5 9.04 1.06 -13.49
N ALA A 6 9.70 1.95 -14.23
CA ALA A 6 9.83 3.37 -13.87
C ALA A 6 8.48 4.07 -13.81
N ASP A 7 7.58 3.78 -14.75
CA ASP A 7 6.21 4.31 -14.74
C ASP A 7 5.42 3.80 -13.53
N HIS A 8 5.53 2.51 -13.21
CA HIS A 8 4.93 1.96 -11.99
C HIS A 8 5.45 2.62 -10.71
N ILE A 9 6.76 2.88 -10.60
CA ILE A 9 7.36 3.58 -9.46
C ILE A 9 6.83 5.01 -9.38
N LYS A 10 6.82 5.73 -10.50
CA LYS A 10 6.32 7.11 -10.58
C LYS A 10 4.85 7.19 -10.15
N ASN A 11 3.99 6.38 -10.77
CA ASN A 11 2.56 6.31 -10.44
C ASN A 11 2.33 5.89 -8.98
N GLY A 12 3.18 5.00 -8.45
CA GLY A 12 3.16 4.60 -7.04
C GLY A 12 3.46 5.77 -6.11
N LYS A 13 4.54 6.52 -6.37
CA LYS A 13 4.92 7.71 -5.58
C LYS A 13 3.89 8.83 -5.67
N ASP A 14 3.31 9.06 -6.84
CA ASP A 14 2.24 10.05 -7.03
C ASP A 14 1.01 9.71 -6.16
N LYS A 15 0.72 8.41 -5.99
CA LYS A 15 -0.36 7.94 -5.11
C LYS A 15 0.03 7.87 -3.64
N LEU A 16 1.26 7.51 -3.31
CA LEU A 16 1.74 7.36 -1.94
C LEU A 16 3.26 7.57 -1.89
N ASN A 17 3.66 8.76 -1.47
CA ASN A 17 5.05 9.06 -1.19
C ASN A 17 5.31 8.98 0.31
N PHE A 18 6.04 7.95 0.76
CA PHE A 18 6.39 7.78 2.17
C PHE A 18 7.37 8.85 2.67
N ASP A 19 8.18 9.42 1.78
CA ASP A 19 9.15 10.49 2.12
C ASP A 19 8.41 11.76 2.57
N GLU A 20 7.22 11.99 2.04
CA GLU A 20 6.38 13.14 2.38
C GLU A 20 5.32 12.84 3.43
N LEU A 21 5.13 11.57 3.83
CA LEU A 21 4.01 11.16 4.68
C LEU A 21 4.01 11.90 6.02
N SER A 22 5.19 12.22 6.57
CA SER A 22 5.36 13.01 7.80
C SER A 22 4.85 14.45 7.68
N THR A 23 4.79 14.98 6.46
CA THR A 23 4.30 16.34 6.17
C THR A 23 2.80 16.40 5.91
N TYR A 24 2.13 15.24 5.79
CA TYR A 24 0.71 15.18 5.47
C TYR A 24 -0.13 15.49 6.71
N GLY A 25 -1.14 16.36 6.53
CA GLY A 25 -2.13 16.60 7.58
C GLY A 25 -3.01 15.35 7.85
N PRO A 26 -3.68 15.28 9.02
CA PRO A 26 -4.39 14.09 9.47
C PRO A 26 -5.40 13.53 8.47
N ARG A 27 -6.18 14.41 7.81
CA ARG A 27 -7.15 14.01 6.78
C ARG A 27 -6.49 13.32 5.59
N LYS A 28 -5.36 13.86 5.10
CA LYS A 28 -4.65 13.31 3.95
C LYS A 28 -4.02 11.97 4.33
N THR A 29 -3.39 11.89 5.50
CA THR A 29 -2.82 10.65 6.04
C THR A 29 -3.88 9.55 6.19
N ASN A 30 -5.03 9.86 6.80
CA ASN A 30 -6.13 8.90 6.93
C ASN A 30 -6.62 8.41 5.55
N SER A 31 -6.79 9.33 4.59
CA SER A 31 -7.18 8.96 3.22
C SER A 31 -6.16 8.03 2.55
N LYS A 32 -4.86 8.25 2.74
CA LYS A 32 -3.81 7.36 2.22
C LYS A 32 -3.84 5.99 2.89
N ILE A 33 -4.01 5.93 4.21
CA ILE A 33 -4.12 4.67 4.95
C ILE A 33 -5.35 3.87 4.49
N THR A 34 -6.51 4.52 4.33
CA THR A 34 -7.72 3.88 3.77
C THR A 34 -7.45 3.31 2.37
N GLN A 35 -6.73 4.04 1.52
CA GLN A 35 -6.35 3.54 0.19
C GLN A 35 -5.45 2.30 0.27
N ILE A 36 -4.48 2.26 1.19
CA ILE A 36 -3.62 1.08 1.40
C ILE A 36 -4.47 -0.14 1.79
N ILE A 37 -5.38 0.01 2.76
CA ILE A 37 -6.27 -1.06 3.19
C ILE A 37 -7.09 -1.60 2.01
N HIS A 38 -7.67 -0.71 1.19
CA HIS A 38 -8.46 -1.08 0.02
C HIS A 38 -7.64 -1.88 -1.01
N GLN A 39 -6.40 -1.47 -1.29
CA GLN A 39 -5.53 -2.20 -2.24
C GLN A 39 -5.21 -3.62 -1.76
N ILE A 40 -5.06 -3.83 -0.44
CA ILE A 40 -4.82 -5.15 0.16
C ILE A 40 -6.10 -6.00 0.10
N GLN A 41 -7.26 -5.42 0.41
CA GLN A 41 -8.56 -6.09 0.35
C GLN A 41 -8.92 -6.53 -1.07
N GLU A 42 -8.66 -5.68 -2.07
CA GLU A 42 -8.90 -5.97 -3.49
C GLU A 42 -7.85 -6.90 -4.10
N GLN A 43 -6.84 -7.35 -3.34
CA GLN A 43 -5.74 -8.19 -3.83
C GLN A 43 -5.01 -7.58 -5.05
N LYS A 44 -4.98 -6.25 -5.13
CA LYS A 44 -4.27 -5.51 -6.18
C LYS A 44 -2.77 -5.43 -5.91
N MET A 45 -2.38 -5.60 -4.64
CA MET A 45 -0.99 -5.60 -4.19
C MET A 45 -0.64 -6.91 -3.46
N PRO A 46 0.54 -7.51 -3.73
CA PRO A 46 1.52 -7.07 -4.74
C PRO A 46 1.06 -7.36 -6.19
N LEU A 47 1.63 -6.65 -7.16
CA LEU A 47 1.28 -6.79 -8.57
C LEU A 47 1.47 -8.23 -9.05
N LYS A 48 0.50 -8.77 -9.82
CA LYS A 48 0.57 -10.13 -10.36
C LYS A 48 1.84 -10.39 -11.19
N SER A 49 2.31 -9.40 -11.93
CA SER A 49 3.56 -9.49 -12.69
C SER A 49 4.79 -9.64 -11.79
N TYR A 50 4.78 -9.03 -10.61
CA TYR A 50 5.85 -9.15 -9.62
C TYR A 50 5.80 -10.53 -8.94
N THR A 51 4.62 -10.98 -8.53
CA THR A 51 4.45 -12.27 -7.85
C THR A 51 4.62 -13.49 -8.76
N ALA A 52 4.56 -13.30 -10.08
CA ALA A 52 4.86 -14.35 -11.06
C ALA A 52 6.34 -14.79 -11.03
N ILE A 53 7.25 -13.88 -10.68
CA ILE A 53 8.70 -14.15 -10.55
C ILE A 53 9.21 -14.13 -9.11
N HIS A 54 8.40 -13.59 -8.17
CA HIS A 54 8.65 -13.57 -6.73
C HIS A 54 7.45 -14.18 -5.98
N SER A 55 7.33 -15.51 -6.04
CA SER A 55 6.21 -16.22 -5.43
C SER A 55 6.17 -16.06 -3.90
N ASP A 56 7.33 -15.84 -3.28
CA ASP A 56 7.52 -15.53 -1.87
C ASP A 56 6.85 -14.22 -1.44
N ALA A 57 6.65 -13.28 -2.36
CA ALA A 57 5.97 -12.03 -2.08
C ALA A 57 4.44 -12.17 -2.06
N GLN A 58 3.87 -13.33 -2.41
CA GLN A 58 2.42 -13.52 -2.38
C GLN A 58 1.92 -13.53 -0.94
N LEU A 59 1.13 -12.52 -0.59
CA LEU A 59 0.50 -12.46 0.72
C LEU A 59 -0.57 -13.53 0.84
N ASN A 60 -0.52 -14.34 1.89
CA ASN A 60 -1.61 -15.24 2.26
C ASN A 60 -2.74 -14.49 2.99
N GLN A 61 -3.85 -15.17 3.28
CA GLN A 61 -5.01 -14.54 3.90
C GLN A 61 -4.72 -13.99 5.30
N ASN A 62 -3.92 -14.70 6.09
CA ASN A 62 -3.58 -14.28 7.46
C ASN A 62 -2.69 -13.04 7.45
N GLU A 63 -1.69 -12.99 6.57
CA GLU A 63 -0.81 -11.83 6.38
C GLU A 63 -1.58 -10.59 5.95
N ARG A 64 -2.51 -10.74 5.00
CA ARG A 64 -3.40 -9.64 4.60
C ARG A 64 -4.20 -9.13 5.79
N GLN A 65 -4.75 -10.02 6.61
CA GLN A 65 -5.54 -9.61 7.78
C GLN A 65 -4.68 -8.88 8.82
N ILE A 66 -3.44 -9.34 9.05
CA ILE A 66 -2.50 -8.67 9.95
C ILE A 66 -2.22 -7.25 9.47
N LEU A 67 -1.96 -7.05 8.18
CA LEU A 67 -1.73 -5.73 7.61
C LEU A 67 -2.96 -4.82 7.72
N ILE A 68 -4.15 -5.34 7.38
CA ILE A 68 -5.41 -4.59 7.50
C ILE A 68 -5.63 -4.13 8.95
N ASN A 69 -5.45 -5.03 9.92
CA ASN A 69 -5.61 -4.72 11.34
C ASN A 69 -4.59 -3.68 11.80
N PHE A 70 -3.34 -3.79 11.36
CA PHE A 70 -2.29 -2.81 11.65
C PHE A 70 -2.69 -1.42 11.15
N PHE A 71 -3.11 -1.29 9.89
CA PHE A 71 -3.48 0.01 9.33
C PHE A 71 -4.77 0.57 9.95
N ASN A 72 -5.75 -0.28 10.26
CA ASN A 72 -6.95 0.13 11.00
C ASN A 72 -6.60 0.70 12.38
N SER A 73 -5.63 0.12 13.08
CA SER A 73 -5.19 0.65 14.39
C SER A 73 -4.64 2.07 14.30
N LYS A 74 -4.04 2.44 13.15
CA LYS A 74 -3.50 3.78 12.89
C LYS A 74 -4.56 4.82 12.57
N LEU A 75 -5.74 4.42 12.07
CA LEU A 75 -6.88 5.33 11.88
C LEU A 75 -7.53 5.70 13.22
N ASN A 76 -7.57 4.74 14.15
CA ASN A 76 -8.23 4.87 15.46
C ASN A 76 -7.35 5.56 16.53
N THR A 77 -6.09 5.86 16.22
CA THR A 77 -5.14 6.55 17.12
C THR A 77 -4.92 8.01 16.72
N ASN A 78 -6.01 8.73 16.42
CA ASN A 78 -6.02 10.19 16.44
C ASN A 78 -6.52 10.64 17.82
N PRO A 79 -5.69 11.23 18.71
CA PRO A 79 -6.19 11.97 19.86
C PRO A 79 -6.97 13.22 19.44
#